data_AF-A0A3M6XW30-F1
#
_entry.id   AF-A0A3M6XW30-F1
#
_cell.length_a   1.000
_cell.length_b   1.000
_cell.length_c   1.000
_cell.angle_alpha   90.00
_cell.angle_beta   90.00
_cell.angle_gamma   90.00
#
_symmetry.space_group_name_H-M   'P 1'
#
loop_
_entity.id
_entity.type
_entity.pdbx_description
1 polymer ?
#
loop_
_entity_poly.entity_id
_entity_poly.type
_entity_poly.pdbx_seq_one_letter_code
_entity_poly.pdbx_strand_id
1 'polypeptide(L)'
;MINFRYLIVALCWAALAASKSINNGMKLKVLPLGASIVWGQNSADGNGFRGGLRKALIAGGNKYVSMVGTVRHGNMAYNACEEACIRRFNAALPGVVASAKRGGQKVALVDMHAVVPVREISGDGTHPTNAGYQLMAKAWYRAMVKHAGKISAPNPKGRPAPR
;
A
#
# COMPACT_ATOMS: atom_id res chain seq x y z
N MET A 1 -33.74 59.07 -26.70
CA MET A 1 -32.37 59.41 -26.26
C MET A 1 -31.92 58.33 -25.28
N ILE A 2 -30.76 57.74 -25.57
CA ILE A 2 -30.29 56.48 -24.97
C ILE A 2 -29.62 56.77 -23.62
N ASN A 3 -30.05 56.05 -22.59
CA ASN A 3 -29.51 56.07 -21.23
C ASN A 3 -28.26 55.19 -21.16
N PHE A 4 -27.09 55.75 -20.84
CA PHE A 4 -25.90 54.97 -20.48
C PHE A 4 -25.65 55.08 -18.98
N ARG A 5 -25.81 53.95 -18.26
CA ARG A 5 -25.25 53.74 -16.91
C ARG A 5 -24.38 52.49 -16.99
N TYR A 6 -23.06 52.69 -17.05
CA TYR A 6 -22.09 51.60 -17.08
C TYR A 6 -22.08 50.86 -15.73
N LEU A 7 -22.39 49.57 -15.76
CA LEU A 7 -22.09 48.63 -14.68
C LEU A 7 -21.18 47.55 -15.25
N ILE A 8 -19.87 47.76 -15.15
CA ILE A 8 -18.89 46.69 -15.30
C ILE A 8 -18.69 46.10 -13.91
N VAL A 9 -19.49 45.09 -13.58
CA VAL A 9 -19.10 44.12 -12.55
C VAL A 9 -18.63 42.89 -13.30
N ALA A 10 -17.34 42.91 -13.65
CA ALA A 10 -16.60 41.71 -13.97
C ALA A 10 -16.52 40.87 -12.69
N LEU A 11 -17.59 40.13 -12.38
CA LEU A 11 -17.46 38.94 -11.57
C LEU A 11 -16.68 37.96 -12.43
N CYS A 12 -15.36 38.04 -12.27
CA CYS A 12 -14.45 36.96 -12.55
C CYS A 12 -14.97 35.76 -11.76
N TRP A 13 -15.91 35.02 -12.36
CA TRP A 13 -15.88 33.58 -12.27
C TRP A 13 -14.53 33.19 -12.86
N ALA A 14 -13.50 33.25 -12.01
CA ALA A 14 -12.51 32.21 -12.04
C ALA A 14 -13.35 30.94 -12.10
N ALA A 15 -13.41 30.34 -13.30
CA ALA A 15 -13.76 28.97 -13.41
C ALA A 15 -12.85 28.29 -12.39
N LEU A 16 -13.39 27.99 -11.21
CA LEU A 16 -12.96 26.80 -10.51
C LEU A 16 -13.02 25.78 -11.62
N ALA A 17 -11.86 25.37 -12.11
CA ALA A 17 -11.77 24.21 -12.97
C ALA A 17 -12.34 23.09 -12.10
N ALA A 18 -13.66 22.94 -12.14
CA ALA A 18 -14.35 21.78 -11.63
C ALA A 18 -13.64 20.67 -12.39
N SER A 19 -12.78 19.93 -11.69
CA SER A 19 -11.86 19.00 -12.33
C SER A 19 -12.70 18.18 -13.30
N LYS A 20 -12.42 18.31 -14.59
CA LYS A 20 -13.30 17.75 -15.61
C LYS A 20 -13.42 16.26 -15.31
N SER A 21 -14.65 15.78 -15.20
CA SER A 21 -14.90 14.37 -14.91
C SER A 21 -14.12 13.50 -15.87
N ILE A 22 -13.54 12.42 -15.35
CA ILE A 22 -12.78 11.49 -16.18
C ILE A 22 -13.78 10.92 -17.20
N ASN A 23 -13.49 11.16 -18.47
CA ASN A 23 -14.29 10.70 -19.60
C ASN A 23 -15.80 11.00 -19.42
N ASN A 24 -16.13 12.27 -19.18
CA ASN A 24 -17.51 12.75 -19.04
C ASN A 24 -18.32 12.04 -17.93
N GLY A 25 -17.66 11.64 -16.85
CA GLY A 25 -18.32 11.07 -15.68
C GLY A 25 -18.57 9.56 -15.81
N MET A 26 -17.75 8.86 -16.59
CA MET A 26 -17.83 7.42 -16.74
C MET A 26 -17.80 6.71 -15.37
N LYS A 27 -18.43 5.53 -15.30
CA LYS A 27 -18.36 4.66 -14.11
C LYS A 27 -16.94 4.09 -14.00
N LEU A 28 -16.33 4.21 -12.82
CA LEU A 28 -14.97 3.75 -12.56
C LEU A 28 -14.99 2.52 -11.65
N LYS A 29 -14.24 1.49 -12.07
CA LYS A 29 -13.80 0.39 -11.22
C LYS A 29 -12.30 0.54 -11.02
N VAL A 30 -11.88 0.72 -9.78
CA VAL A 30 -10.48 0.97 -9.43
C VAL A 30 -9.99 -0.21 -8.60
N LEU A 31 -8.93 -0.88 -9.03
CA LEU A 31 -8.31 -2.00 -8.31
C LEU A 31 -7.06 -1.49 -7.57
N PRO A 32 -7.15 -1.14 -6.28
CA PRO A 32 -5.98 -0.81 -5.50
C PRO A 32 -5.22 -2.08 -5.12
N LEU A 33 -3.99 -2.23 -5.65
CA LEU A 33 -3.08 -3.34 -5.41
C LEU A 33 -1.98 -2.91 -4.44
N GLY A 34 -1.77 -3.63 -3.34
CA GLY A 34 -0.71 -3.32 -2.40
C GLY A 34 -0.94 -3.86 -0.99
N ALA A 35 -0.02 -3.50 -0.09
CA ALA A 35 0.04 -4.01 1.28
C ALA A 35 -0.66 -3.04 2.27
N SER A 36 0.00 -2.76 3.40
CA SER A 36 -0.47 -1.90 4.49
C SER A 36 -1.00 -0.53 4.07
N ILE A 37 -0.41 0.10 3.04
CA ILE A 37 -0.85 1.40 2.51
C ILE A 37 -2.22 1.29 1.82
N VAL A 38 -2.42 0.20 1.06
CA VAL A 38 -3.71 -0.10 0.42
C VAL A 38 -4.74 -0.55 1.45
N TRP A 39 -4.33 -1.31 2.48
CA TRP A 39 -5.19 -1.60 3.63
C TRP A 39 -5.70 -0.30 4.26
N GLY A 40 -4.82 0.68 4.46
CA GLY A 40 -5.07 1.85 5.29
C GLY A 40 -4.62 1.60 6.72
N GLN A 41 -3.52 0.87 6.91
CA GLN A 41 -2.92 0.67 8.22
C GLN A 41 -2.57 2.03 8.85
N ASN A 42 -2.95 2.21 10.12
CA ASN A 42 -2.87 3.47 10.88
C ASN A 42 -3.81 4.59 10.40
N SER A 43 -4.67 4.34 9.39
CA SER A 43 -5.76 5.25 9.04
C SER A 43 -6.90 5.05 10.03
N ALA A 44 -7.35 6.14 10.68
CA ALA A 44 -8.40 6.07 11.70
C ALA A 44 -9.72 5.46 11.20
N ASP A 45 -9.99 5.58 9.90
CA ASP A 45 -11.20 5.06 9.25
C ASP A 45 -10.97 3.75 8.46
N GLY A 46 -9.73 3.24 8.46
CA GLY A 46 -9.32 2.06 7.70
C GLY A 46 -9.44 2.21 6.17
N ASN A 47 -9.63 3.42 5.64
CA ASN A 47 -9.77 3.64 4.20
C ASN A 47 -8.41 3.89 3.54
N GLY A 48 -7.42 4.38 4.29
CA GLY A 48 -6.13 4.78 3.73
C GLY A 48 -6.30 5.83 2.62
N PHE A 49 -5.41 5.81 1.62
CA PHE A 49 -5.53 6.71 0.48
C PHE A 49 -6.79 6.46 -0.37
N ARG A 50 -7.40 5.26 -0.28
CA ARG A 50 -8.54 4.88 -1.11
C ARG A 50 -9.75 5.78 -0.84
N GLY A 51 -9.96 6.18 0.42
CA GLY A 51 -11.02 7.12 0.82
C GLY A 51 -10.85 8.49 0.16
N GLY A 52 -9.65 9.06 0.26
CA GLY A 52 -9.31 10.34 -0.36
C GLY A 52 -9.44 10.31 -1.89
N LEU A 53 -8.91 9.26 -2.52
CA LEU A 53 -9.02 9.06 -3.97
C LEU A 53 -10.48 8.98 -4.41
N ARG A 54 -11.31 8.19 -3.73
CA ARG A 54 -12.74 8.08 -4.05
C ARG A 54 -13.46 9.41 -3.91
N LYS A 55 -13.18 10.16 -2.84
CA LYS A 55 -13.77 11.48 -2.60
C LYS A 55 -13.41 12.47 -3.70
N ALA A 56 -12.14 12.51 -4.11
CA ALA A 56 -11.67 13.38 -5.18
C ALA A 56 -12.33 13.05 -6.54
N LEU A 57 -12.42 11.76 -6.91
CA LEU A 57 -13.06 11.34 -8.16
C LEU A 57 -14.56 11.68 -8.21
N ILE A 58 -15.26 11.54 -7.08
CA ILE A 58 -16.68 11.93 -6.99
C ILE A 58 -16.83 13.45 -7.07
N ALA A 59 -16.00 14.20 -6.34
CA ALA A 59 -16.00 15.66 -6.39
C ALA A 59 -15.68 16.18 -7.80
N GLY A 60 -14.86 15.45 -8.56
CA GLY A 60 -14.59 15.72 -9.97
C GLY A 60 -15.68 15.29 -10.95
N GLY A 61 -16.81 14.77 -10.49
CA GLY A 61 -17.97 14.48 -11.34
C GLY A 61 -18.09 13.05 -11.84
N ASN A 62 -17.24 12.11 -11.41
CA ASN A 62 -17.47 10.68 -11.62
C ASN A 62 -18.42 10.16 -10.53
N LYS A 63 -19.73 10.17 -10.81
CA LYS A 63 -20.79 9.80 -9.85
C LYS A 63 -20.70 8.36 -9.33
N TYR A 64 -20.05 7.47 -10.09
CA TYR A 64 -19.93 6.05 -9.76
C TYR A 64 -18.46 5.64 -9.72
N VAL A 65 -17.92 5.49 -8.51
CA VAL A 65 -16.55 5.00 -8.27
C VAL A 65 -16.62 3.84 -7.30
N SER A 66 -16.24 2.66 -7.79
CA SER A 66 -16.13 1.44 -6.98
C SER A 66 -14.67 1.05 -6.85
N MET A 67 -14.19 0.88 -5.62
CA MET A 67 -12.99 0.09 -5.42
C MET A 67 -13.36 -1.38 -5.55
N VAL A 68 -12.59 -2.12 -6.33
CA VAL A 68 -12.79 -3.55 -6.59
C VAL A 68 -11.65 -4.34 -5.97
N GLY A 69 -11.93 -5.58 -5.56
CA GLY A 69 -10.96 -6.46 -4.95
C GLY A 69 -11.57 -7.62 -4.17
N THR A 70 -10.72 -8.48 -3.60
CA THR A 70 -11.11 -9.70 -2.87
C THR A 70 -11.42 -9.46 -1.39
N VAL A 71 -11.00 -8.33 -0.80
CA VAL A 71 -11.28 -8.00 0.61
C VAL A 71 -11.93 -6.63 0.73
N ARG A 72 -12.96 -6.53 1.59
CA ARG A 72 -13.59 -5.26 1.97
C ARG A 72 -12.98 -4.75 3.29
N HIS A 73 -12.45 -3.53 3.30
CA HIS A 73 -11.88 -2.90 4.50
C HIS A 73 -12.03 -1.37 4.50
N GLY A 74 -12.18 -0.79 5.70
CA GLY A 74 -12.49 0.64 5.90
C GLY A 74 -14.00 0.92 5.93
N ASN A 75 -14.40 2.14 6.26
CA ASN A 75 -15.82 2.52 6.39
C ASN A 75 -16.43 3.17 5.13
N MET A 76 -15.67 3.38 4.05
CA MET A 76 -16.21 3.98 2.84
C MET A 76 -17.11 3.03 2.04
N ALA A 77 -18.02 3.58 1.23
CA ALA A 77 -18.79 2.80 0.27
C ALA A 77 -17.87 2.24 -0.85
N TYR A 78 -18.14 1.01 -1.29
CA TYR A 78 -17.40 0.30 -2.34
C TYR A 78 -15.89 0.21 -2.04
N ASN A 79 -15.55 -0.38 -0.91
CA ASN A 79 -14.24 -0.39 -0.26
C ASN A 79 -13.42 -1.67 -0.46
N ALA A 80 -13.59 -2.36 -1.58
CA ALA A 80 -12.78 -3.55 -1.83
C ALA A 80 -11.31 -3.17 -2.14
N CYS A 81 -10.37 -4.04 -1.79
CA CYS A 81 -8.94 -3.88 -1.98
C CYS A 81 -8.23 -5.23 -2.08
N GLU A 82 -7.04 -5.23 -2.70
CA GLU A 82 -6.26 -6.44 -2.97
C GLU A 82 -5.17 -6.69 -1.95
N GLU A 83 -5.55 -6.58 -0.68
CA GLU A 83 -4.67 -6.83 0.46
C GLU A 83 -4.66 -8.31 0.89
N ALA A 84 -5.75 -9.06 0.62
CA ALA A 84 -5.81 -10.49 0.91
C ALA A 84 -4.64 -11.26 0.31
N CYS A 85 -4.17 -10.88 -0.87
CA CYS A 85 -3.07 -11.56 -1.55
C CYS A 85 -1.78 -11.44 -0.75
N ILE A 86 -1.47 -10.26 -0.19
CA ILE A 86 -0.25 -10.06 0.61
C ILE A 86 -0.41 -10.60 2.03
N ARG A 87 -1.58 -10.47 2.65
CA ARG A 87 -1.85 -11.13 3.95
C ARG A 87 -1.82 -12.65 3.84
N ARG A 88 -2.40 -13.24 2.79
CA ARG A 88 -2.29 -14.67 2.50
C ARG A 88 -0.86 -15.08 2.21
N PHE A 89 -0.14 -14.30 1.41
CA PHE A 89 1.27 -14.56 1.12
C PHE A 89 2.10 -14.58 2.40
N ASN A 90 2.02 -13.52 3.22
CA ASN A 90 2.73 -13.43 4.50
C ASN A 90 2.31 -14.54 5.47
N ALA A 91 1.01 -14.86 5.57
CA ALA A 91 0.51 -15.95 6.39
C ALA A 91 0.95 -17.34 5.90
N ALA A 92 1.25 -17.50 4.60
CA ALA A 92 1.76 -18.74 4.04
C ALA A 92 3.27 -18.92 4.27
N LEU A 93 4.04 -17.83 4.48
CA LEU A 93 5.50 -17.89 4.64
C LEU A 93 5.98 -18.85 5.74
N PRO A 94 5.37 -18.89 6.96
CA PRO A 94 5.75 -19.89 7.96
C PRO A 94 5.61 -21.33 7.46
N GLY A 95 4.53 -21.64 6.74
CA GLY A 95 4.28 -22.95 6.14
C GLY A 95 5.29 -23.31 5.06
N VAL A 96 5.60 -22.37 4.16
CA VAL A 96 6.62 -22.54 3.11
C VAL A 96 8.00 -22.81 3.73
N VAL A 97 8.39 -22.03 4.74
CA VAL A 97 9.67 -22.19 5.44
C VAL A 97 9.74 -23.52 6.20
N ALA A 98 8.65 -23.96 6.81
CA ALA A 98 8.58 -25.27 7.44
C ALA A 98 8.74 -26.42 6.42
N SER A 99 8.07 -26.33 5.26
CA SER A 99 8.21 -27.29 4.17
C SER A 99 9.63 -27.34 3.62
N ALA A 100 10.26 -26.20 3.39
CA ALA A 100 11.65 -26.11 2.93
C ALA A 100 12.63 -26.73 3.96
N LYS A 101 12.43 -26.48 5.25
CA LYS A 101 13.22 -27.12 6.33
C LYS A 101 13.07 -28.64 6.34
N ARG A 102 11.85 -29.17 6.18
CA ARG A 102 11.60 -30.62 6.06
C ARG A 102 12.31 -31.22 4.83
N GLY A 103 12.39 -30.46 3.74
CA GLY A 103 13.18 -30.82 2.56
C GLY A 103 14.70 -30.63 2.70
N GLY A 104 15.21 -30.43 3.92
CA GLY A 104 16.64 -30.29 4.20
C GLY A 104 17.24 -28.93 3.83
N GLN A 105 16.43 -27.92 3.51
CA GLN A 105 16.91 -26.57 3.19
C GLN A 105 17.21 -25.78 4.46
N LYS A 106 18.29 -24.99 4.42
CA LYS A 106 18.73 -24.10 5.50
C LYS A 106 18.09 -22.72 5.34
N VAL A 107 16.78 -22.62 5.59
CA VAL A 107 16.02 -21.36 5.50
C VAL A 107 15.48 -20.91 6.85
N ALA A 108 15.38 -19.61 7.07
CA ALA A 108 14.77 -19.00 8.24
C ALA A 108 13.90 -17.81 7.83
N LEU A 109 12.79 -17.60 8.53
CA LEU A 109 11.91 -16.46 8.33
C LEU A 109 12.26 -15.38 9.34
N VAL A 110 12.42 -14.14 8.89
CA VAL A 110 12.52 -12.97 9.76
C VAL A 110 11.28 -12.12 9.53
N ASP A 111 10.46 -11.96 10.56
CA ASP A 111 9.28 -11.11 10.48
C ASP A 111 9.69 -9.65 10.56
N MET A 112 9.60 -8.93 9.43
CA MET A 112 9.89 -7.50 9.34
C MET A 112 8.67 -6.63 9.64
N HIS A 113 7.46 -7.19 9.63
CA HIS A 113 6.23 -6.41 9.72
C HIS A 113 6.10 -5.68 11.06
N ALA A 114 6.64 -6.26 12.14
CA ALA A 114 6.59 -5.70 13.49
C ALA A 114 7.84 -4.91 13.91
N VAL A 115 8.86 -4.79 13.03
CA VAL A 115 10.20 -4.31 13.43
C VAL A 115 10.31 -2.79 13.48
N VAL A 116 9.62 -2.09 12.57
CA VAL A 116 9.71 -0.63 12.45
C VAL A 116 8.45 0.00 13.05
N PRO A 117 8.54 0.69 14.20
CA PRO A 117 7.39 1.39 14.75
C PRO A 117 7.04 2.60 13.87
N VAL A 118 5.78 3.03 13.90
CA VAL A 118 5.25 4.12 13.04
C VAL A 118 6.06 5.42 13.15
N ARG A 119 6.59 5.72 14.35
CA ARG A 119 7.45 6.90 14.58
C ARG A 119 8.76 6.89 13.77
N GLU A 120 9.19 5.72 13.30
CA GLU A 120 10.39 5.53 12.49
C GLU A 120 10.05 5.38 11.00
N ILE A 121 8.85 5.77 10.58
CA ILE A 121 8.51 5.99 9.19
C ILE A 121 8.77 7.47 8.88
N SER A 122 9.45 7.74 7.77
CA SER A 122 9.77 9.07 7.33
C SER A 122 8.51 9.87 7.02
N GLY A 123 8.65 11.18 6.80
CA GLY A 123 7.54 12.06 6.44
C GLY A 123 6.83 11.67 5.13
N ASP A 124 7.41 10.79 4.32
CA ASP A 124 6.79 10.26 3.10
C ASP A 124 5.75 9.15 3.34
N GLY A 125 5.60 8.69 4.59
CA GLY A 125 4.61 7.70 4.99
C GLY A 125 4.87 6.28 4.48
N THR A 126 6.01 6.01 3.85
CA THR A 126 6.34 4.72 3.22
C THR A 126 7.68 4.17 3.65
N HIS A 127 8.73 5.00 3.63
CA HIS A 127 10.09 4.54 3.90
C HIS A 127 10.45 4.74 5.37
N PRO A 128 11.15 3.77 5.99
CA PRO A 128 11.73 3.99 7.31
C PRO A 128 12.71 5.17 7.32
N THR A 129 12.86 5.81 8.47
CA THR A 129 13.98 6.71 8.76
C THR A 129 15.29 5.91 8.80
N ASN A 130 16.43 6.59 8.89
CA ASN A 130 17.71 5.92 9.14
C ASN A 130 17.65 5.05 10.41
N ALA A 131 17.00 5.51 11.48
CA ALA A 131 16.82 4.73 12.69
C ALA A 131 15.88 3.53 12.48
N GLY A 132 14.80 3.68 11.70
CA GLY A 132 13.95 2.56 11.28
C GLY A 132 14.71 1.49 10.49
N TYR A 133 15.57 1.88 9.55
CA TYR A 133 16.44 0.95 8.83
C TYR A 133 17.44 0.24 9.77
N GLN A 134 17.97 0.92 10.78
CA GLN A 134 18.83 0.29 11.78
C GLN A 134 18.09 -0.77 12.61
N LEU A 135 16.80 -0.58 12.91
CA LEU A 135 15.98 -1.59 13.58
C LEU A 135 15.81 -2.84 12.71
N MET A 136 15.56 -2.65 11.41
CA MET A 136 15.51 -3.75 10.45
C MET A 136 16.83 -4.51 10.39
N ALA A 137 17.95 -3.79 10.25
CA ALA A 137 19.28 -4.38 10.25
C ALA A 137 19.55 -5.18 11.54
N LYS A 138 19.15 -4.66 12.69
CA LYS A 138 19.27 -5.36 13.99
C LYS A 138 18.43 -6.63 14.05
N ALA A 139 17.21 -6.62 13.50
CA ALA A 139 16.36 -7.81 13.43
C ALA A 139 16.98 -8.90 12.54
N TRP A 140 17.51 -8.52 11.38
CA TRP A 140 18.27 -9.42 10.50
C TRP A 140 19.53 -9.98 11.19
N TYR A 141 20.35 -9.12 11.79
CA TYR A 141 21.58 -9.52 12.48
C TYR A 141 21.29 -10.51 13.60
N ARG A 142 20.29 -10.24 14.44
CA ARG A 142 19.85 -11.16 15.50
C ARG A 142 19.44 -12.53 14.94
N ALA A 143 18.71 -12.56 13.84
CA ALA A 143 18.32 -13.81 13.18
C ALA A 143 19.54 -14.56 12.62
N MET A 144 20.51 -13.85 12.03
CA MET A 144 21.75 -14.44 11.53
C MET A 144 22.59 -15.03 12.66
N VAL A 145 22.82 -14.30 13.75
CA VAL A 145 23.55 -14.81 14.93
C VAL A 145 22.85 -16.04 15.52
N LYS A 146 21.52 -15.99 15.69
CA LYS A 146 20.72 -17.15 16.17
C LYS A 146 20.88 -18.40 15.29
N HIS A 147 21.17 -18.22 14.01
CA HIS A 147 21.29 -19.30 13.04
C HIS A 147 22.73 -19.52 12.56
N ALA A 148 23.74 -18.88 13.17
CA ALA A 148 25.12 -18.89 12.71
C ALA A 148 25.67 -20.33 12.56
N GLY A 149 25.42 -21.20 13.55
CA GLY A 149 25.84 -22.61 13.49
C GLY A 149 25.16 -23.45 12.40
N LYS A 150 24.14 -22.91 11.72
CA LYS A 150 23.46 -23.56 10.58
C LYS A 150 23.93 -23.01 9.24
N ILE A 151 24.55 -21.82 9.22
CA ILE A 151 25.10 -21.20 8.03
C ILE A 151 26.42 -21.90 7.70
N SER A 152 26.55 -22.38 6.46
CA SER A 152 27.77 -23.02 5.97
C SER A 152 28.08 -22.49 4.58
N ALA A 153 29.32 -22.66 4.13
CA ALA A 153 29.69 -22.35 2.75
C ALA A 153 28.73 -23.05 1.77
N PRO A 154 28.40 -22.41 0.62
CA PRO A 154 27.67 -23.07 -0.45
C PRO A 154 28.40 -24.35 -0.89
N ASN A 155 27.65 -25.35 -1.36
CA ASN A 155 28.28 -26.51 -2.00
C ASN A 155 29.09 -26.02 -3.22
N PRO A 156 30.42 -26.30 -3.30
CA PRO A 156 31.26 -25.88 -4.42
C PRO A 156 30.78 -26.37 -5.78
N LYS A 157 30.00 -27.46 -5.81
CA LYS A 157 29.44 -28.05 -7.03
C LYS A 157 28.04 -27.52 -7.39
N GLY A 158 27.53 -26.54 -6.64
CA GLY A 158 26.15 -26.06 -6.75
C GLY A 158 25.11 -27.13 -6.39
N ARG A 159 23.85 -26.73 -6.28
CA ARG A 159 22.73 -27.67 -6.39
C ARG A 159 22.21 -27.56 -7.83
N PRO A 160 21.87 -28.66 -8.52
CA PRO A 160 21.13 -28.58 -9.76
C PRO A 160 19.87 -27.73 -9.54
N ALA A 161 19.56 -26.82 -10.46
CA ALA A 161 18.31 -26.08 -10.41
C ALA A 161 17.13 -27.09 -10.34
N PRO A 162 16.10 -26.84 -9.53
CA PRO A 162 14.89 -27.65 -9.57
C PRO A 162 14.37 -27.65 -11.02
N ARG A 163 14.15 -28.84 -11.59
CA ARG A 163 13.41 -28.98 -12.85
C ARG A 163 11.93 -28.82 -12.59
#